data_AF-A0A0K8PU50-F1
#
_entry.id   AF-A0A0K8PU50-F1
#
_cell.length_a   1.000
_cell.length_b   1.000
_cell.length_c   1.000
_cell.angle_alpha   90.00
_cell.angle_beta   90.00
_cell.angle_gamma   90.00
#
_symmetry.space_group_name_H-M   'P 1'
#
loop_
_entity.id
_entity.type
_entity.pdbx_description
1 polymer ?
#
loop_
_entity_poly.entity_id
_entity_poly.type
_entity_poly.pdbx_seq_one_letter_code
_entity_poly.pdbx_strand_id
1 'polypeptide(L)'
;MAGGLEPLASAAVDADARDRQTAIEGVWHRDLVALLAEGISRGEFRSVDPDRFAARLRALLTGFAIHVAIGLRGTDRAQALRHVHEFLADSLSRTPELLPGLYSIRRIDPVVRGAVGSGEPSARGRGRCVNGEHRGNST
;
A
#
# COMPACT_ATOMS: atom_id res chain seq x y z
N MET A 1 -6.93 35.79 -41.19
CA MET A 1 -5.75 35.01 -40.75
C MET A 1 -5.46 35.35 -39.29
N ALA A 2 -6.27 34.82 -38.36
CA ALA A 2 -6.07 34.99 -36.92
C ALA A 2 -6.25 33.62 -36.28
N GLY A 3 -5.21 33.11 -35.61
CA GLY A 3 -5.25 31.80 -34.95
C GLY A 3 -3.88 31.12 -34.84
N GLY A 4 -2.85 31.82 -34.35
CA GLY A 4 -1.47 31.27 -34.28
C GLY A 4 -0.69 31.50 -32.98
N LEU A 5 -1.25 32.18 -31.97
CA LEU A 5 -0.50 32.52 -30.74
C LEU A 5 -0.86 31.65 -29.52
N GLU A 6 -1.91 30.84 -29.61
CA GLU A 6 -2.39 30.01 -28.50
C GLU A 6 -1.50 28.80 -28.10
N PRO A 7 -0.67 28.17 -28.97
CA PRO A 7 0.17 27.03 -28.55
C PRO A 7 1.37 27.43 -27.70
N LEU A 8 1.95 28.61 -27.93
CA LEU A 8 3.19 29.05 -27.27
C LEU A 8 2.93 29.53 -25.84
N ALA A 9 1.77 30.13 -25.58
CA ALA A 9 1.36 30.54 -24.25
C ALA A 9 1.12 29.33 -23.31
N SER A 10 0.45 28.27 -23.80
CA SER A 10 0.27 27.03 -23.03
C SER A 10 1.59 26.32 -22.73
N ALA A 11 2.50 26.27 -23.71
CA ALA A 11 3.80 25.61 -23.53
C ALA A 11 4.69 26.34 -22.49
N ALA A 12 4.65 27.67 -22.47
CA ALA A 12 5.39 28.47 -21.48
C ALA A 12 4.82 28.30 -20.07
N VAL A 13 3.50 28.28 -19.91
CA VAL A 13 2.83 27.99 -18.63
C VAL A 13 3.16 26.59 -18.15
N ASP A 14 3.18 25.60 -19.04
CA ASP A 14 3.56 24.23 -18.69
C ASP A 14 5.03 24.09 -18.30
N ALA A 15 5.93 24.86 -18.93
CA ALA A 15 7.36 24.87 -18.58
C ALA A 15 7.59 25.47 -17.19
N ASP A 16 7.01 26.64 -16.92
CA ASP A 16 7.08 27.30 -15.61
C ASP A 16 6.39 26.48 -14.50
N ALA A 17 5.31 25.75 -14.81
CA ALA A 17 4.72 24.77 -13.89
C ALA A 17 5.68 23.62 -13.57
N ARG A 18 6.37 23.06 -14.58
CA ARG A 18 7.38 22.00 -14.40
C ARG A 18 8.60 22.48 -13.62
N ASP A 19 9.04 23.70 -13.83
CA ASP A 19 10.20 24.28 -13.12
C ASP A 19 9.89 24.46 -11.64
N ARG A 20 8.70 24.99 -11.30
CA ARG A 20 8.26 25.07 -9.90
C ARG A 20 8.15 23.69 -9.27
N GLN A 21 7.55 22.73 -9.98
CA GLN A 21 7.43 21.36 -9.48
C GLN A 21 8.80 20.75 -9.21
N THR A 22 9.75 20.94 -10.13
CA THR A 22 11.14 20.48 -9.99
C THR A 22 11.83 21.16 -8.79
N ALA A 23 11.60 22.45 -8.58
CA ALA A 23 12.17 23.18 -7.45
C ALA A 23 11.66 22.64 -6.10
N ILE A 24 10.35 22.39 -5.99
CA ILE A 24 9.74 21.81 -4.78
C ILE A 24 10.27 20.39 -4.54
N GLU A 25 10.30 19.56 -5.58
CA GLU A 25 10.83 18.20 -5.50
C GLU A 25 12.31 18.18 -5.14
N GLY A 26 13.09 19.14 -5.63
CA GLY A 26 14.50 19.30 -5.31
C GLY A 26 14.74 19.69 -3.85
N VAL A 27 13.89 20.56 -3.28
CA VAL A 27 13.93 20.88 -1.84
C VAL A 27 13.61 19.64 -1.02
N TRP A 28 12.54 18.92 -1.36
CA TRP A 28 12.16 17.71 -0.63
C TRP A 28 13.24 16.62 -0.70
N HIS A 29 13.86 16.41 -1.86
CA HIS A 29 14.97 15.47 -2.01
C HIS A 29 16.16 15.86 -1.13
N ARG A 30 16.57 17.13 -1.15
CA ARG A 30 17.66 17.64 -0.32
C ARG A 30 17.40 17.40 1.17
N ASP A 31 16.18 17.65 1.63
CA ASP A 31 15.82 17.46 3.04
C ASP A 31 15.86 15.97 3.43
N LEU A 32 15.38 15.08 2.56
CA LEU A 32 15.49 13.62 2.77
C LEU A 32 16.95 13.15 2.83
N VAL A 33 17.80 13.65 1.94
CA VAL A 33 19.25 13.34 1.95
C VAL A 33 19.89 13.79 3.26
N ALA A 34 19.57 15.00 3.73
CA ALA A 34 20.11 15.52 4.98
C ALA A 34 19.69 14.67 6.18
N LEU A 35 18.41 14.28 6.27
CA LEU A 35 17.90 13.42 7.35
C LEU A 35 18.58 12.03 7.36
N LEU A 36 18.80 11.44 6.19
CA LEU A 36 19.49 10.15 6.07
C LEU A 36 20.96 10.26 6.46
N ALA A 37 21.67 11.27 5.95
CA ALA A 37 23.07 11.50 6.28
C ALA A 37 23.29 11.74 7.77
N GLU A 38 22.38 12.48 8.42
CA GLU A 38 22.41 12.71 9.86
C GLU A 38 22.21 11.42 10.64
N GLY A 39 21.17 10.64 10.34
CA GLY A 39 20.91 9.37 11.02
C GLY A 39 22.02 8.34 10.81
N ILE A 40 22.66 8.32 9.64
CA ILE A 40 23.87 7.52 9.38
C ILE A 40 25.05 8.02 10.24
N SER A 41 25.28 9.33 10.30
CA SER A 41 26.38 9.92 11.07
C SER A 41 26.24 9.68 12.57
N ARG A 42 25.01 9.66 13.09
CA ARG A 42 24.70 9.28 14.48
C ARG A 42 24.78 7.78 14.75
N GLY A 43 24.91 6.97 13.70
CA GLY A 43 24.88 5.50 13.80
C GLY A 43 23.50 4.93 14.13
N GLU A 44 22.44 5.72 13.96
CA GLU A 44 21.04 5.31 14.10
C GLU A 44 20.60 4.47 12.90
N PHE A 45 21.13 4.77 11.71
CA PHE A 45 20.87 4.04 10.47
C PHE A 45 22.08 3.24 9.99
N ARG A 46 21.80 2.16 9.27
CA ARG A 46 22.80 1.47 8.44
C ARG A 46 23.42 2.46 7.45
N SER A 47 24.74 2.34 7.24
CA SER A 47 25.44 3.09 6.19
C SER A 47 24.93 2.70 4.80
N VAL A 48 24.28 3.64 4.13
CA VAL A 48 23.78 3.56 2.76
C VAL A 48 24.18 4.82 2.00
N ASP A 49 24.12 4.81 0.67
CA ASP A 49 24.21 6.02 -0.15
C ASP A 49 22.95 6.89 0.08
N PRO A 50 23.07 8.07 0.72
CA PRO A 50 21.91 8.87 1.11
C PRO A 50 21.14 9.41 -0.09
N ASP A 51 21.83 9.81 -1.17
CA ASP A 51 21.19 10.38 -2.37
C ASP A 51 20.38 9.31 -3.09
N ARG A 52 21.01 8.17 -3.34
CA ARG A 52 20.35 7.03 -4.00
C ARG A 52 19.22 6.46 -3.16
N PHE A 53 19.33 6.50 -1.83
CA PHE A 53 18.25 6.04 -0.94
C PHE A 53 17.09 7.04 -0.90
N ALA A 54 17.37 8.34 -0.78
CA ALA A 54 16.36 9.40 -0.81
C ALA A 54 15.53 9.36 -2.10
N ALA A 55 16.17 9.18 -3.26
CA ALA A 55 15.47 9.07 -4.54
C ALA A 55 14.49 7.88 -4.56
N ARG A 56 14.89 6.72 -4.02
CA ARG A 56 14.05 5.52 -3.94
C ARG A 56 12.90 5.69 -2.96
N LEU A 57 13.17 6.24 -1.78
CA LEU A 57 12.16 6.53 -0.77
C LEU A 57 11.11 7.52 -1.30
N ARG A 58 11.56 8.56 -2.00
CA ARG A 58 10.68 9.54 -2.63
C ARG A 58 9.76 8.90 -3.66
N ALA A 59 10.30 8.05 -4.54
CA ALA A 59 9.51 7.31 -5.52
C ALA A 59 8.45 6.41 -4.85
N LEU A 60 8.82 5.73 -3.76
CA LEU A 60 7.90 4.90 -2.98
C LEU A 60 6.76 5.73 -2.38
N LEU A 61 7.09 6.85 -1.72
CA LEU A 61 6.12 7.74 -1.10
C LEU A 61 5.16 8.36 -2.13
N THR A 62 5.69 8.84 -3.26
CA THR A 62 4.87 9.41 -4.34
C THR A 62 3.95 8.35 -4.97
N GLY A 63 4.43 7.12 -5.16
CA GLY A 63 3.60 6.01 -5.66
C GLY A 63 2.42 5.69 -4.72
N PHE A 64 2.68 5.62 -3.42
CA PHE A 64 1.61 5.42 -2.43
C PHE A 64 0.66 6.61 -2.33
N ALA A 65 1.16 7.85 -2.44
CA ALA A 65 0.31 9.03 -2.42
C ALA A 65 -0.73 9.00 -3.55
N ILE A 66 -0.35 8.54 -4.75
CA ILE A 66 -1.28 8.35 -5.87
C ILE A 66 -2.31 7.27 -5.53
N HIS A 67 -1.89 6.09 -5.05
CA HIS A 67 -2.83 5.01 -4.69
C HIS A 67 -3.87 5.45 -3.64
N VAL A 68 -3.43 6.22 -2.64
CA VAL A 68 -4.31 6.77 -1.60
C VAL A 68 -5.26 7.82 -2.20
N ALA A 69 -4.75 8.72 -3.05
CA ALA A 69 -5.56 9.77 -3.67
C ALA A 69 -6.65 9.22 -4.61
N ILE A 70 -6.35 8.18 -5.39
CA ILE A 70 -7.32 7.54 -6.28
C ILE A 70 -8.24 6.54 -5.56
N GLY A 71 -8.01 6.28 -4.27
CA GLY A 71 -8.82 5.36 -3.47
C GLY A 71 -8.75 3.91 -3.92
N LEU A 72 -7.56 3.44 -4.36
CA LEU A 72 -7.38 2.07 -4.81
C LEU A 72 -7.75 1.10 -3.68
N ARG A 73 -8.62 0.13 -3.98
CA ARG A 73 -9.05 -0.89 -3.00
C ARG A 73 -7.83 -1.61 -2.43
N GLY A 74 -7.70 -1.60 -1.10
CA GLY A 74 -6.57 -2.24 -0.42
C GLY A 74 -5.30 -1.37 -0.30
N THR A 75 -5.39 -0.06 -0.55
CA THR A 75 -4.30 0.89 -0.26
C THR A 75 -4.86 2.15 0.40
N ASP A 76 -5.24 2.02 1.67
CA ASP A 76 -5.52 3.19 2.50
C ASP A 76 -4.23 3.81 3.06
N ARG A 77 -4.34 4.99 3.67
CA ARG A 77 -3.19 5.71 4.24
C ARG A 77 -2.45 4.89 5.29
N ALA A 78 -3.16 4.13 6.13
CA ALA A 78 -2.54 3.35 7.19
C ALA A 78 -1.71 2.20 6.62
N GLN A 79 -2.23 1.53 5.60
CA GLN A 79 -1.53 0.48 4.88
C GLN A 79 -0.30 1.01 4.12
N ALA A 80 -0.42 2.15 3.44
CA ALA A 80 0.72 2.80 2.78
C ALA A 80 1.85 3.11 3.78
N LEU A 81 1.52 3.73 4.92
CA LEU A 81 2.51 4.06 5.95
C LEU A 81 3.14 2.82 6.58
N ARG A 82 2.38 1.74 6.76
CA ARG A 82 2.92 0.47 7.24
C ARG A 82 3.96 -0.11 6.28
N HIS A 83 3.69 -0.12 4.97
CA HIS A 83 4.65 -0.61 3.98
C HIS A 83 5.91 0.26 3.92
N VAL A 84 5.77 1.58 4.03
CA VAL A 84 6.92 2.49 4.10
C VAL A 84 7.73 2.22 5.38
N HIS A 85 7.07 2.01 6.51
CA HIS A 85 7.73 1.70 7.78
C HIS A 85 8.48 0.36 7.70
N GLU A 86 7.86 -0.69 7.17
CA GLU A 86 8.50 -1.99 6.93
C GLU A 86 9.73 -1.83 6.02
N PHE A 87 9.60 -1.12 4.90
CA PHE A 87 10.72 -0.83 4.00
C PHE A 87 11.87 -0.10 4.69
N LEU A 88 11.58 0.92 5.51
CA LEU A 88 12.58 1.67 6.25
C LEU A 88 13.26 0.80 7.31
N ALA A 89 12.49 0.00 8.06
CA ALA A 89 13.03 -0.92 9.04
C ALA A 89 13.97 -1.94 8.38
N ASP A 90 13.56 -2.56 7.28
CA ASP A 90 14.38 -3.56 6.59
C ASP A 90 15.64 -2.95 5.94
N SER A 91 15.53 -1.72 5.41
CA SER A 91 16.60 -1.11 4.63
C SER A 91 17.60 -0.33 5.47
N LEU A 92 17.15 0.26 6.58
CA LEU A 92 17.96 1.14 7.44
C LEU A 92 18.27 0.53 8.81
N SER A 93 17.67 -0.60 9.18
CA SER A 93 18.07 -1.26 10.43
C SER A 93 19.55 -1.61 10.40
N ARG A 94 20.26 -1.12 11.42
CA ARG A 94 21.54 -1.67 11.80
C ARG A 94 21.20 -3.05 12.37
N THR A 95 21.44 -4.12 11.61
CA THR A 95 21.26 -5.47 12.12
C THR A 95 21.97 -5.53 13.47
N PRO A 96 21.29 -5.80 14.60
CA PRO A 96 22.02 -6.11 15.82
C PRO A 96 22.84 -7.35 15.46
N GLU A 97 24.16 -7.26 15.65
CA GLU A 97 25.08 -8.38 15.51
C GLU A 97 24.70 -9.44 16.55
N LEU A 98 23.67 -10.24 16.24
CA LEU A 98 23.17 -11.31 17.10
C LEU A 98 22.82 -12.52 16.23
N LEU A 99 23.84 -13.37 16.14
CA LEU A 99 23.85 -14.82 15.90
C LEU A 99 23.28 -15.35 14.56
N PRO A 100 24.06 -16.15 13.81
CA PRO A 100 23.53 -16.90 12.68
C PRO A 100 22.52 -17.94 13.19
N GLY A 101 21.22 -17.73 12.92
CA GLY A 101 20.23 -18.80 13.11
C GLY A 101 18.77 -18.40 13.35
N LEU A 102 18.43 -17.13 13.63
CA LEU A 102 17.07 -16.82 14.14
C LEU A 102 16.32 -15.65 13.48
N TYR A 103 16.69 -15.22 12.28
CA TYR A 103 15.84 -14.30 11.48
C TYR A 103 15.17 -15.02 10.33
N SER A 104 14.22 -15.89 10.69
CA SER A 104 13.11 -16.30 9.85
C SER A 104 11.86 -16.23 10.71
N ILE A 105 10.77 -15.71 10.13
CA ILE A 105 9.41 -15.59 10.70
C ILE A 105 9.06 -14.20 11.27
N ARG A 106 8.67 -13.30 10.34
CA ARG A 106 7.26 -12.92 10.22
C ARG A 106 6.93 -12.56 8.77
N ARG A 107 6.59 -13.60 8.01
CA ARG A 107 5.94 -13.53 6.70
C ARG A 107 4.45 -13.21 6.93
N ILE A 108 4.01 -12.10 6.39
CA ILE A 108 2.66 -11.76 5.91
C ILE A 108 1.59 -12.86 6.14
N ASP A 109 0.62 -12.62 7.02
CA ASP A 109 -0.72 -13.19 6.93
C ASP A 109 -1.71 -12.05 6.60
N PRO A 110 -2.35 -12.03 5.41
CA PRO A 110 -3.51 -11.19 5.18
C PRO A 110 -4.76 -12.01 5.55
N VAL A 111 -5.38 -11.72 6.70
CA VAL A 111 -6.73 -12.22 6.97
C VAL A 111 -7.72 -11.43 6.09
N VAL A 112 -8.02 -11.98 4.92
CA VAL A 112 -9.24 -11.65 4.18
C VAL A 112 -10.30 -12.63 4.63
N ARG A 113 -11.12 -12.24 5.62
CA ARG A 113 -12.31 -13.01 5.99
C ARG A 113 -13.46 -12.60 5.08
N GLY A 114 -13.62 -13.34 3.98
CA GLY A 114 -14.89 -13.44 3.26
C GLY A 114 -15.88 -14.23 4.12
N ALA A 115 -17.01 -13.62 4.45
CA ALA A 115 -18.15 -14.32 5.03
C ALA A 115 -18.84 -15.12 3.93
N VAL A 116 -18.60 -16.45 3.90
CA VAL A 116 -19.47 -17.40 3.18
C VAL A 116 -20.43 -17.97 4.21
N GLY A 117 -21.73 -17.83 3.94
CA GLY A 117 -22.81 -18.26 4.80
C GLY A 117 -22.78 -19.76 5.08
N SER A 118 -22.92 -20.11 6.36
CA SER A 118 -23.15 -21.47 6.84
C SER A 118 -24.59 -21.87 6.54
N GLY A 119 -24.81 -22.67 5.51
CA GLY A 119 -26.01 -23.50 5.38
C GLY A 119 -25.72 -24.85 6.03
N GLU A 120 -26.29 -25.10 7.21
CA GLU A 120 -26.30 -26.42 7.85
C GLU A 120 -27.15 -27.42 7.06
N PRO A 121 -26.67 -28.65 6.82
CA PRO A 121 -27.54 -29.78 6.57
C PRO A 121 -27.89 -30.46 7.89
N SER A 122 -29.11 -30.19 8.40
CA SER A 122 -29.70 -30.88 9.53
C SER A 122 -30.09 -32.31 9.13
N ALA A 123 -29.41 -33.29 9.73
CA ALA A 123 -29.73 -34.70 9.63
C ALA A 123 -30.04 -35.27 11.02
N ARG A 124 -31.32 -35.61 11.27
CA ARG A 124 -31.82 -36.82 11.97
C ARG A 124 -33.25 -36.61 12.46
N GLY A 125 -34.14 -37.54 12.10
CA GLY A 125 -35.45 -37.67 12.74
C GLY A 125 -36.33 -38.72 12.06
N ARG A 126 -36.04 -40.00 12.31
CA ARG A 126 -36.88 -41.14 11.91
C ARG A 126 -38.25 -41.08 12.60
N GLY A 127 -39.33 -41.24 11.83
CA GLY A 127 -40.68 -41.54 12.31
C GLY A 127 -41.55 -42.01 11.14
N ARG A 128 -41.49 -43.31 10.82
CA ARG A 128 -42.56 -44.32 11.06
C ARG A 128 -43.73 -44.18 10.08
N CYS A 129 -43.78 -45.11 9.11
CA CYS A 129 -44.95 -45.38 8.29
C CYS A 129 -46.06 -46.02 9.14
N VAL A 130 -47.28 -45.50 9.02
CA VAL A 130 -48.53 -46.23 9.26
C VAL A 130 -49.58 -45.71 8.29
N ASN A 131 -50.28 -46.66 7.67
CA ASN A 131 -51.26 -46.51 6.59
C ASN A 131 -52.54 -45.76 7.03
N GLY A 132 -53.24 -45.15 6.07
CA GLY A 132 -54.58 -44.61 6.31
C GLY A 132 -55.15 -43.77 5.16
N GLU A 133 -55.52 -44.46 4.09
CA GLU A 133 -56.62 -44.21 3.14
C GLU A 133 -57.60 -43.02 3.39
N HIS A 134 -57.98 -42.39 2.26
CA HIS A 134 -59.34 -41.91 1.86
C HIS A 134 -59.67 -40.40 1.74
N ARG A 135 -60.25 -40.11 0.55
CA ARG A 135 -61.04 -38.94 0.07
C ARG A 135 -60.23 -37.69 -0.28
N GLY A 136 -60.27 -37.10 -1.49
CA GLY A 136 -61.37 -36.98 -2.44
C GLY A 136 -62.16 -35.71 -2.15
N ASN A 137 -61.90 -34.61 -2.86
CA ASN A 137 -62.87 -33.84 -3.66
C ASN A 137 -62.33 -32.45 -4.06
N SER A 138 -62.64 -32.10 -5.30
CA SER A 138 -62.60 -30.80 -5.95
C SER A 138 -63.34 -29.71 -5.17
N THR A 139 -62.89 -28.46 -5.30
CA THR A 139 -63.62 -27.31 -5.88
C THR A 139 -62.61 -26.23 -6.20
#